data_AF-A0A7S3VBX5-F1
#
_entry.id   AF-A0A7S3VBX5-F1
#
_cell.length_a   1.000
_cell.length_b   1.000
_cell.length_c   1.000
_cell.angle_alpha   90.00
_cell.angle_beta   90.00
_cell.angle_gamma   90.00
#
_symmetry.space_group_name_H-M   'P 1'
#
loop_
_entity.id
_entity.type
_entity.pdbx_description
1 polymer ?
#
loop_
_entity_poly.entity_id
_entity_poly.type
_entity_poly.pdbx_seq_one_letter_code
_entity_poly.pdbx_strand_id
1 'polypeptide(L)'
;MKVIIKGFGPAKILHFDDEKYKVKIIHNGSTRHVEPHQIISGSSKAERKKQTQRQRHPAYEDSDDSDDEYDEEYEKTQREEARLAYQDDDKAEEAKQDGNTHFRNKNFGKAVNSYEEAVKRAPKNATIRNNLAAALCKIMDFNGAKREIEVAIDLDEKYVKAWARKGDIEVLMKENHKAMESYKKGLYLDPSNATCKEGLRKVTAMINYGSANMTEEERKERAAHGMADPQIQAILQDPVINQVLRDFQENPNAANQAMMDPSVRAKIEKLIAAGVLQTG
;
A
#
# COMPACT_ATOMS: atom_id res chain seq x y z
N MET A 1 3.69 -2.09 -44.56
CA MET A 1 3.58 -0.81 -43.82
C MET A 1 5.00 -0.26 -43.59
N LYS A 2 5.36 0.94 -44.08
CA LYS A 2 6.67 1.58 -43.82
C LYS A 2 6.51 2.53 -42.63
N VAL A 3 7.17 2.24 -41.50
CA VAL A 3 7.23 3.14 -40.33
C VAL A 3 8.55 3.90 -40.39
N ILE A 4 8.50 5.23 -40.35
CA ILE A 4 9.68 6.11 -40.29
C ILE A 4 9.79 6.61 -38.86
N ILE A 5 10.88 6.26 -38.17
CA ILE A 5 11.19 6.75 -36.82
C ILE A 5 12.07 8.00 -36.99
N LYS A 6 11.64 9.16 -36.48
CA LYS A 6 12.48 10.36 -36.45
C LYS A 6 13.54 10.23 -35.35
N GLY A 7 14.81 10.31 -35.71
CA GLY A 7 15.96 10.27 -34.79
C GLY A 7 17.09 9.34 -35.23
N PHE A 8 16.81 8.40 -36.14
CA PHE A 8 17.82 7.57 -36.81
C PHE A 8 17.60 7.63 -38.32
N GLY A 9 18.69 7.70 -39.09
CA GLY A 9 18.66 7.83 -40.56
C GLY A 9 17.92 6.69 -41.28
N PRO A 10 17.79 6.76 -42.61
CA PRO A 10 16.78 6.01 -43.36
C PRO A 10 17.13 4.52 -43.54
N ALA A 11 16.59 3.61 -42.71
CA ALA A 11 16.41 2.17 -42.96
C ALA A 11 15.66 1.48 -41.79
N LYS A 12 14.97 0.35 -41.91
CA LYS A 12 14.31 -0.46 -42.97
C LYS A 12 13.41 -1.47 -42.23
N ILE A 13 12.21 -1.69 -42.78
CA ILE A 13 11.30 -2.85 -42.65
C ILE A 13 11.17 -3.49 -41.25
N LEU A 14 10.01 -3.25 -40.63
CA LEU A 14 9.50 -4.02 -39.50
C LEU A 14 8.86 -5.30 -40.05
N HIS A 15 9.29 -6.46 -39.56
CA HIS A 15 8.55 -7.70 -39.73
C HIS A 15 7.84 -8.00 -38.42
N PHE A 16 6.50 -8.05 -38.48
CA PHE A 16 5.65 -8.44 -37.38
C PHE A 16 5.44 -9.94 -37.48
N ASP A 17 5.72 -10.65 -36.38
CA ASP A 17 5.48 -12.09 -36.25
C ASP A 17 4.28 -12.25 -35.31
N ASP A 18 3.11 -12.54 -35.90
CA ASP A 18 1.81 -12.50 -35.23
C ASP A 18 1.67 -13.58 -34.13
N GLU A 19 2.57 -14.57 -34.07
CA GLU A 19 2.50 -15.63 -33.06
C GLU A 19 3.24 -15.31 -31.75
N LYS A 20 4.08 -14.26 -31.68
CA LYS A 20 4.98 -14.04 -30.52
C LYS A 20 5.11 -12.60 -30.01
N TYR A 21 4.44 -11.62 -30.61
CA TYR A 21 4.54 -10.20 -30.22
C TYR A 21 6.00 -9.68 -30.10
N LYS A 22 6.94 -10.19 -30.91
CA LYS A 22 8.36 -9.77 -30.90
C LYS A 22 8.66 -8.88 -32.09
N VAL A 23 9.17 -7.68 -31.82
CA VAL A 23 9.63 -6.75 -32.86
C VAL A 23 11.11 -6.98 -33.14
N LYS A 24 11.43 -7.32 -34.40
CA LYS A 24 12.81 -7.52 -34.86
C LYS A 24 13.33 -6.25 -35.52
N ILE A 25 14.36 -5.63 -34.94
CA ILE A 25 15.02 -4.44 -35.50
C ILE A 25 16.34 -4.88 -36.13
N ILE A 26 16.52 -4.58 -37.43
CA ILE A 26 17.75 -4.89 -38.18
C ILE A 26 18.48 -3.58 -38.49
N HIS A 27 19.67 -3.40 -37.91
CA HIS A 27 20.55 -2.25 -38.19
C HIS A 27 22.00 -2.72 -38.32
N ASN A 28 22.65 -2.39 -39.45
CA ASN A 28 24.05 -2.73 -39.77
C ASN A 28 24.46 -4.18 -39.44
N GLY A 29 23.64 -5.15 -39.86
CA GLY A 29 23.95 -6.58 -39.69
C GLY A 29 23.75 -7.13 -38.26
N SER A 30 23.33 -6.31 -37.30
CA SER A 30 22.99 -6.76 -35.95
C SER A 30 21.47 -6.86 -35.76
N THR A 31 21.03 -7.97 -35.16
CA THR A 31 19.62 -8.22 -34.80
C THR A 31 19.45 -7.99 -33.31
N ARG A 32 18.50 -7.15 -32.90
CA ARG A 32 18.04 -7.06 -31.52
C ARG A 32 16.56 -7.42 -31.39
N HIS A 33 16.22 -8.07 -30.28
CA HIS A 33 14.85 -8.36 -29.87
C HIS A 33 14.48 -7.38 -28.76
N VAL A 34 13.31 -6.75 -28.90
CA VAL A 34 12.82 -5.75 -27.95
C VAL A 34 11.46 -6.22 -27.44
N GLU A 35 11.30 -6.24 -26.12
CA GLU A 35 10.05 -6.59 -25.45
C GLU A 35 9.03 -5.44 -25.58
N PRO A 36 7.72 -5.73 -25.72
CA PRO A 36 6.69 -4.71 -26.00
C PRO A 36 6.65 -3.53 -25.02
N HIS A 37 6.96 -3.77 -23.75
CA HIS A 37 6.94 -2.74 -22.70
C HIS A 37 8.06 -1.69 -22.84
N GLN A 38 9.12 -1.97 -23.62
CA GLN A 38 10.23 -1.04 -23.85
C GLN A 38 9.98 -0.04 -24.99
N ILE A 39 8.84 -0.12 -25.68
CA ILE A 39 8.49 0.75 -26.81
C ILE A 39 7.85 2.07 -26.34
N ILE A 40 7.55 2.22 -25.05
CA ILE A 40 6.79 3.35 -24.51
C ILE A 40 7.73 4.46 -23.99
N SER A 41 8.44 5.13 -24.90
CA SER A 41 9.02 6.44 -24.59
C SER A 41 9.08 7.32 -25.83
N GLY A 42 8.00 8.05 -26.13
CA GLY A 42 8.08 9.10 -27.15
C GLY A 42 6.76 9.65 -27.69
N SER A 43 5.66 8.91 -27.64
CA SER A 43 4.43 9.35 -28.33
C SER A 43 3.61 10.31 -27.46
N SER A 44 3.47 11.54 -27.95
CA SER A 44 2.61 12.57 -27.37
C SER A 44 1.14 12.11 -27.35
N LYS A 45 0.31 12.65 -26.45
CA LYS A 45 -1.14 12.36 -26.39
C LYS A 45 -1.83 12.46 -27.76
N ALA A 46 -1.39 13.38 -28.62
CA ALA A 46 -1.92 13.56 -29.98
C ALA A 46 -1.57 12.42 -30.95
N GLU A 47 -0.40 11.80 -30.79
CA GLU A 47 0.02 10.66 -31.61
C GLU A 47 -0.67 9.36 -31.19
N ARG A 48 -0.98 9.21 -29.89
CA ARG A 48 -1.85 8.13 -29.42
C ARG A 48 -3.24 8.25 -30.04
N LYS A 49 -3.91 9.41 -29.96
CA LYS A 49 -5.22 9.66 -30.60
C LYS A 49 -5.21 9.33 -32.11
N LYS A 50 -4.14 9.68 -32.85
CA LYS A 50 -4.03 9.34 -34.29
C LYS A 50 -3.81 7.85 -34.57
N GLN A 51 -3.18 7.13 -33.65
CA GLN A 51 -2.95 5.69 -33.79
C GLN A 51 -4.22 4.90 -33.43
N THR A 52 -4.99 5.35 -32.43
CA THR A 52 -6.34 4.85 -32.11
C THR A 52 -7.32 5.13 -33.26
N GLN A 53 -7.31 6.33 -33.84
CA GLN A 53 -8.14 6.67 -35.01
C GLN A 53 -7.84 5.82 -36.26
N ARG A 54 -6.63 5.24 -36.37
CA ARG A 54 -6.24 4.39 -37.50
C ARG A 54 -6.62 2.92 -37.34
N GLN A 55 -7.05 2.51 -36.15
CA GLN A 55 -7.58 1.18 -35.87
C GLN A 55 -9.11 1.21 -35.65
N ARG A 56 -9.80 2.25 -36.12
CA ARG A 56 -11.27 2.23 -36.15
C ARG A 56 -11.73 1.11 -37.10
N HIS A 57 -12.58 0.24 -36.58
CA HIS A 57 -13.36 -0.72 -37.37
C HIS A 57 -14.18 0.07 -38.42
N PRO A 58 -14.43 -0.43 -39.64
CA PRO A 58 -14.92 0.39 -40.77
C PRO A 58 -16.42 0.75 -40.71
N ALA A 59 -17.04 0.76 -39.54
CA ALA A 59 -18.45 1.09 -39.40
C ALA A 59 -18.60 2.24 -38.40
N TYR A 60 -19.21 3.33 -38.88
CA TYR A 60 -19.65 4.54 -38.17
C TYR A 60 -18.62 5.67 -38.04
N GLU A 61 -18.65 6.56 -39.05
CA GLU A 61 -18.47 8.00 -38.89
C GLU A 61 -19.86 8.58 -38.52
N ASP A 62 -19.92 9.52 -37.58
CA ASP A 62 -21.09 10.31 -37.11
C ASP A 62 -21.67 9.95 -35.73
N SER A 63 -21.04 10.43 -34.64
CA SER A 63 -21.72 10.92 -33.42
C SER A 63 -20.74 11.61 -32.45
N ASP A 64 -20.78 12.94 -32.39
CA ASP A 64 -19.76 13.79 -31.74
C ASP A 64 -19.79 13.89 -30.20
N ASP A 65 -20.65 13.15 -29.48
CA ASP A 65 -20.75 13.25 -28.01
C ASP A 65 -20.58 11.90 -27.25
N SER A 66 -20.31 10.78 -27.95
CA SER A 66 -20.11 9.45 -27.34
C SER A 66 -18.68 8.89 -27.47
N ASP A 67 -17.80 9.60 -28.17
CA ASP A 67 -16.49 9.08 -28.59
C ASP A 67 -15.44 9.07 -27.46
N ASP A 68 -15.47 10.03 -26.52
CA ASP A 68 -14.46 10.09 -25.45
C ASP A 68 -14.69 9.02 -24.35
N GLU A 69 -15.95 8.67 -24.03
CA GLU A 69 -16.26 7.60 -23.05
C GLU A 69 -15.94 6.21 -23.62
N TYR A 70 -16.21 5.99 -24.91
CA TYR A 70 -15.90 4.73 -25.62
C TYR A 70 -14.39 4.52 -25.79
N ASP A 71 -13.63 5.60 -26.09
CA ASP A 71 -12.17 5.57 -26.14
C ASP A 71 -11.56 5.25 -24.76
N GLU A 72 -12.10 5.81 -23.67
CA GLU A 72 -11.64 5.53 -22.30
C GLU A 72 -11.90 4.07 -21.87
N GLU A 73 -13.07 3.52 -22.20
CA GLU A 73 -13.42 2.13 -21.89
C GLU A 73 -12.57 1.14 -22.69
N TYR A 74 -12.30 1.44 -23.97
CA TYR A 74 -11.39 0.64 -24.79
C TYR A 74 -9.96 0.68 -24.25
N GLU A 75 -9.45 1.86 -23.88
CA GLU A 75 -8.12 1.95 -23.26
C GLU A 75 -8.04 1.18 -21.93
N LYS A 76 -9.11 1.22 -21.12
CA LYS A 76 -9.18 0.52 -19.84
C LYS A 76 -9.17 -1.00 -20.03
N THR A 77 -9.94 -1.53 -20.99
CA THR A 77 -9.96 -2.96 -21.30
C THR A 77 -8.60 -3.43 -21.80
N GLN A 78 -7.96 -2.70 -22.72
CA GLN A 78 -6.61 -3.04 -23.20
C GLN A 78 -5.55 -3.02 -22.09
N ARG A 79 -5.63 -2.08 -21.14
CA ARG A 79 -4.74 -2.05 -19.97
C ARG A 79 -4.97 -3.24 -19.05
N GLU A 80 -6.22 -3.65 -18.86
CA GLU A 80 -6.55 -4.81 -18.03
C GLU A 80 -6.10 -6.12 -18.69
N GLU A 81 -6.32 -6.29 -19.99
CA GLU A 81 -5.83 -7.44 -20.74
C GLU A 81 -4.30 -7.52 -20.69
N ALA A 82 -3.61 -6.40 -20.89
CA ALA A 82 -2.15 -6.35 -20.75
C ALA A 82 -1.69 -6.67 -19.32
N ARG A 83 -2.43 -6.21 -18.30
CA ARG A 83 -2.13 -6.51 -16.89
C ARG A 83 -2.30 -8.00 -16.60
N LEU A 84 -3.38 -8.61 -17.09
CA LEU A 84 -3.63 -10.04 -16.94
C LEU A 84 -2.59 -10.87 -17.69
N ALA A 85 -2.23 -10.48 -18.92
CA ALA A 85 -1.20 -11.13 -19.71
C ALA A 85 0.21 -11.01 -19.09
N TYR A 86 0.44 -9.98 -18.26
CA TYR A 86 1.70 -9.81 -17.54
C TYR A 86 1.81 -10.73 -16.31
N GLN A 87 0.67 -11.23 -15.79
CA GLN A 87 0.64 -12.10 -14.61
C GLN A 87 1.23 -13.47 -14.93
N ASP A 88 2.12 -13.92 -14.06
CA ASP A 88 2.92 -15.12 -14.24
C ASP A 88 3.48 -15.51 -12.87
N ASP A 89 2.89 -16.55 -12.25
CA ASP A 89 3.20 -16.93 -10.87
C ASP A 89 4.66 -17.42 -10.71
N ASP A 90 5.23 -18.06 -11.73
CA ASP A 90 6.62 -18.54 -11.70
C ASP A 90 7.59 -17.35 -11.72
N LYS A 91 7.33 -16.36 -12.59
CA LYS A 91 8.12 -15.11 -12.60
C LYS A 91 7.88 -14.26 -11.35
N ALA A 92 6.68 -14.32 -10.77
CA ALA A 92 6.42 -13.69 -9.48
C ALA A 92 7.29 -14.30 -8.38
N GLU A 93 7.42 -15.63 -8.36
CA GLU A 93 8.26 -16.33 -7.40
C GLU A 93 9.75 -16.00 -7.60
N GLU A 94 10.24 -15.99 -8.85
CA GLU A 94 11.61 -15.57 -9.18
C GLU A 94 11.91 -14.15 -8.66
N ALA A 95 11.07 -13.18 -9.04
CA ALA A 95 11.22 -11.79 -8.60
C ALA A 95 11.12 -11.64 -7.07
N LYS A 96 10.27 -12.45 -6.41
CA LYS A 96 10.18 -12.50 -4.94
C LYS A 96 11.48 -13.04 -4.33
N GLN A 97 12.10 -14.06 -4.91
CA GLN A 97 13.38 -14.61 -4.41
C GLN A 97 14.54 -13.64 -4.62
N ASP A 98 14.56 -12.90 -5.73
CA ASP A 98 15.50 -11.80 -5.94
C ASP A 98 15.32 -10.70 -4.90
N GLY A 99 14.06 -10.32 -4.62
CA GLY A 99 13.71 -9.40 -3.55
C GLY A 99 14.20 -9.88 -2.18
N ASN A 100 14.00 -11.16 -1.86
CA ASN A 100 14.50 -11.77 -0.62
C ASN A 100 16.03 -11.70 -0.53
N THR A 101 16.73 -11.97 -1.63
CA THR A 101 18.19 -11.94 -1.72
C THR A 101 18.72 -10.52 -1.51
N HIS A 102 18.14 -9.54 -2.20
CA HIS A 102 18.50 -8.14 -2.00
C HIS A 102 18.20 -7.65 -0.58
N PHE A 103 17.06 -8.07 0.00
CA PHE A 103 16.70 -7.71 1.36
C PHE A 103 17.70 -8.26 2.39
N ARG A 104 18.10 -9.54 2.27
CA ARG A 104 19.13 -10.16 3.13
C ARG A 104 20.47 -9.46 3.01
N ASN A 105 20.82 -9.01 1.81
CA ASN A 105 22.04 -8.24 1.53
C ASN A 105 21.93 -6.75 1.90
N LYS A 106 20.84 -6.34 2.57
CA LYS A 106 20.55 -4.94 2.96
C LYS A 106 20.46 -3.95 1.79
N ASN A 107 20.30 -4.45 0.57
CA ASN A 107 20.09 -3.65 -0.64
C ASN A 107 18.60 -3.32 -0.79
N PHE A 108 18.05 -2.54 0.14
CA PHE A 108 16.60 -2.38 0.29
C PHE A 108 15.92 -1.73 -0.92
N GLY A 109 16.55 -0.77 -1.59
CA GLY A 109 15.99 -0.19 -2.82
C GLY A 109 15.83 -1.22 -3.95
N LYS A 110 16.82 -2.10 -4.14
CA LYS A 110 16.71 -3.21 -5.11
C LYS A 110 15.68 -4.26 -4.68
N ALA A 111 15.56 -4.50 -3.37
CA ALA A 111 14.54 -5.39 -2.83
C ALA A 111 13.12 -4.87 -3.13
N VAL A 112 12.88 -3.57 -2.92
CA VAL A 112 11.61 -2.91 -3.29
C VAL A 112 11.31 -3.13 -4.78
N ASN A 113 12.24 -2.79 -5.67
CA ASN A 113 12.02 -2.97 -7.12
C ASN A 113 11.65 -4.41 -7.50
N SER A 114 12.31 -5.39 -6.88
CA SER A 114 12.07 -6.81 -7.18
C SER A 114 10.72 -7.27 -6.62
N TYR A 115 10.35 -6.83 -5.41
CA TYR A 115 9.04 -7.13 -4.85
C TYR A 115 7.90 -6.42 -5.59
N GLU A 116 8.10 -5.18 -6.04
CA GLU A 116 7.12 -4.47 -6.88
C GLU A 116 6.89 -5.21 -8.21
N GLU A 117 7.95 -5.73 -8.82
CA GLU A 117 7.84 -6.59 -9.99
C GLU A 117 7.05 -7.86 -9.66
N ALA A 118 7.37 -8.53 -8.55
CA ALA A 118 6.63 -9.70 -8.09
C ALA A 118 5.14 -9.41 -7.83
N VAL A 119 4.80 -8.22 -7.29
CA VAL A 119 3.42 -7.76 -7.12
C VAL A 119 2.71 -7.55 -8.46
N LYS A 120 3.39 -7.01 -9.48
CA LYS A 120 2.79 -6.86 -10.82
C LYS A 120 2.46 -8.21 -11.44
N ARG A 121 3.30 -9.22 -11.20
CA ARG A 121 3.13 -10.59 -11.69
C ARG A 121 2.06 -11.38 -10.92
N ALA A 122 1.96 -11.19 -9.60
CA ALA A 122 1.00 -11.88 -8.75
C ALA A 122 0.31 -10.88 -7.79
N PRO A 123 -0.62 -10.04 -8.28
CA PRO A 123 -1.19 -8.93 -7.50
C PRO A 123 -2.03 -9.36 -6.31
N LYS A 124 -2.47 -10.62 -6.28
CA LYS A 124 -3.29 -11.24 -5.22
C LYS A 124 -2.48 -12.03 -4.19
N ASN A 125 -1.15 -11.95 -4.21
CA ASN A 125 -0.30 -12.67 -3.26
C ASN A 125 0.00 -11.82 -2.01
N ALA A 126 -0.68 -12.13 -0.90
CA ALA A 126 -0.50 -11.44 0.38
C ALA A 126 0.94 -11.53 0.93
N THR A 127 1.66 -12.62 0.66
CA THR A 127 3.04 -12.80 1.13
C THR A 127 3.99 -11.81 0.47
N ILE A 128 3.86 -11.61 -0.84
CA ILE A 128 4.70 -10.66 -1.59
C ILE A 128 4.42 -9.23 -1.12
N ARG A 129 3.14 -8.85 -0.97
CA ARG A 129 2.72 -7.54 -0.42
C ARG A 129 3.33 -7.26 0.96
N ASN A 130 3.28 -8.23 1.86
CA ASN A 130 3.91 -8.14 3.18
C ASN A 130 5.44 -7.97 3.10
N ASN A 131 6.11 -8.66 2.17
CA ASN A 131 7.56 -8.52 1.99
C ASN A 131 7.93 -7.16 1.38
N LEU A 132 7.13 -6.65 0.45
CA LEU A 132 7.27 -5.31 -0.09
C LEU A 132 7.13 -4.27 1.01
N ALA A 133 6.09 -4.35 1.84
CA ALA A 133 5.91 -3.49 3.01
C ALA A 133 7.14 -3.53 3.94
N ALA A 134 7.72 -4.70 4.17
CA ALA A 134 8.95 -4.85 4.96
C ALA A 134 10.13 -4.07 4.35
N ALA A 135 10.30 -4.13 3.04
CA ALA A 135 11.36 -3.43 2.32
C ALA A 135 11.14 -1.91 2.31
N LEU A 136 9.90 -1.46 2.13
CA LEU A 136 9.50 -0.06 2.20
C LEU A 136 9.80 0.56 3.57
N CYS A 137 9.51 -0.16 4.67
CA CYS A 137 9.93 0.28 6.02
C CYS A 137 11.43 0.52 6.13
N LYS A 138 12.27 -0.29 5.46
CA LYS A 138 13.73 -0.16 5.53
C LYS A 138 14.26 1.05 4.78
N ILE A 139 13.51 1.59 3.83
CA ILE A 139 13.83 2.85 3.15
C ILE A 139 13.01 4.03 3.70
N MET A 140 12.36 3.86 4.86
CA MET A 140 11.55 4.87 5.54
C MET A 140 10.31 5.35 4.76
N ASP A 141 9.86 4.60 3.74
CA ASP A 141 8.57 4.85 3.09
C ASP A 141 7.45 4.16 3.88
N PHE A 142 7.09 4.76 5.01
CA PHE A 142 6.06 4.20 5.90
C PHE A 142 4.66 4.28 5.30
N ASN A 143 4.37 5.31 4.50
CA ASN A 143 3.08 5.46 3.81
C ASN A 143 2.90 4.40 2.71
N GLY A 144 3.94 4.12 1.92
CA GLY A 144 3.95 2.99 0.99
C GLY A 144 3.79 1.67 1.73
N ALA A 145 4.56 1.45 2.80
CA ALA A 145 4.49 0.23 3.58
C ALA A 145 3.09 -0.02 4.16
N LYS A 146 2.43 1.02 4.67
CA LYS A 146 1.07 0.95 5.22
C LYS A 146 0.05 0.54 4.15
N ARG A 147 0.10 1.14 2.96
CA ARG A 147 -0.78 0.76 1.85
C ARG A 147 -0.61 -0.71 1.46
N GLU A 148 0.64 -1.16 1.31
CA GLU A 148 0.92 -2.54 0.89
C GLU A 148 0.53 -3.56 1.96
N ILE A 149 0.71 -3.25 3.25
CA ILE A 149 0.31 -4.16 4.33
C ILE A 149 -1.21 -4.24 4.51
N GLU A 150 -1.93 -3.15 4.26
CA GLU A 150 -3.40 -3.14 4.26
C GLU A 150 -3.93 -4.02 3.13
N VAL A 151 -3.38 -3.90 1.91
CA VAL A 151 -3.72 -4.81 0.81
C VAL A 151 -3.37 -6.27 1.14
N ALA A 152 -2.25 -6.53 1.81
CA ALA A 152 -1.90 -7.90 2.23
C ALA A 152 -2.96 -8.50 3.18
N ILE A 153 -3.47 -7.69 4.12
CA ILE A 153 -4.50 -8.10 5.09
C ILE A 153 -5.86 -8.27 4.40
N ASP A 154 -6.21 -7.40 3.45
CA ASP A 154 -7.45 -7.53 2.67
C ASP A 154 -7.46 -8.82 1.83
N LEU A 155 -6.29 -9.23 1.33
CA LEU A 155 -6.13 -10.49 0.59
C LEU A 155 -6.16 -11.73 1.50
N ASP A 156 -5.62 -11.64 2.71
CA ASP A 156 -5.64 -12.72 3.71
C ASP A 156 -5.73 -12.15 5.13
N GLU A 157 -6.96 -12.02 5.64
CA GLU A 157 -7.22 -11.48 6.98
C GLU A 157 -6.62 -12.38 8.08
N LYS A 158 -6.35 -13.66 7.80
CA LYS A 158 -5.77 -14.59 8.78
C LYS A 158 -4.23 -14.54 8.78
N TYR A 159 -3.62 -13.68 7.96
CA TYR A 159 -2.17 -13.61 7.86
C TYR A 159 -1.53 -12.88 9.05
N VAL A 160 -1.26 -13.64 10.12
CA VAL A 160 -0.73 -13.11 11.39
C VAL A 160 0.53 -12.25 11.22
N LYS A 161 1.44 -12.62 10.32
CA LYS A 161 2.67 -11.83 10.06
C LYS A 161 2.36 -10.46 9.48
N ALA A 162 1.29 -10.32 8.69
CA ALA A 162 0.88 -9.03 8.15
C ALA A 162 0.31 -8.12 9.25
N TRP A 163 -0.49 -8.66 10.16
CA TRP A 163 -0.96 -7.93 11.35
C TRP A 163 0.18 -7.46 12.25
N ALA A 164 1.16 -8.33 12.50
CA ALA A 164 2.37 -7.97 13.25
C ALA A 164 3.13 -6.83 12.57
N ARG A 165 3.31 -6.90 11.24
CA ARG A 165 4.00 -5.88 10.45
C ARG A 165 3.22 -4.57 10.39
N LYS A 166 1.89 -4.62 10.30
CA LYS A 166 1.03 -3.42 10.38
C LYS A 166 1.24 -2.70 11.71
N GLY A 167 1.27 -3.45 12.82
CA GLY A 167 1.62 -2.91 14.13
C GLY A 167 3.00 -2.25 14.14
N ASP A 168 4.03 -2.91 13.58
CA ASP A 168 5.38 -2.33 13.49
C ASP A 168 5.40 -1.02 12.67
N ILE A 169 4.68 -0.97 11.54
CA ILE A 169 4.55 0.23 10.70
C ILE A 169 3.86 1.36 11.46
N GLU A 170 2.75 1.07 12.13
CA GLU A 170 2.00 2.05 12.91
C GLU A 170 2.82 2.63 14.07
N VAL A 171 3.66 1.80 14.72
CA VAL A 171 4.65 2.29 15.71
C VAL A 171 5.64 3.28 15.09
N LEU A 172 6.20 2.95 13.92
CA LEU A 172 7.14 3.83 13.21
C LEU A 172 6.47 5.15 12.79
N MET A 173 5.16 5.12 12.53
CA MET A 173 4.34 6.29 12.24
C MET A 173 3.84 7.03 13.50
N LYS A 174 4.28 6.63 14.71
CA LYS A 174 3.81 7.15 16.01
C LYS A 174 2.30 6.94 16.27
N GLU A 175 1.63 6.08 15.52
CA GLU A 175 0.20 5.72 15.65
C GLU A 175 0.00 4.61 16.71
N ASN A 176 0.44 4.86 17.94
CA ASN A 176 0.51 3.84 19.00
C ASN A 176 -0.84 3.15 19.30
N HIS A 177 -1.95 3.90 19.28
CA HIS A 177 -3.29 3.32 19.52
C HIS A 177 -3.69 2.33 18.42
N LYS A 178 -3.37 2.61 17.15
CA LYS A 178 -3.62 1.68 16.04
C LYS A 178 -2.71 0.47 16.13
N ALA A 179 -1.43 0.68 16.44
CA ALA A 179 -0.48 -0.41 16.61
C ALA A 179 -0.93 -1.43 17.66
N MET A 180 -1.47 -0.96 18.80
CA MET A 180 -2.06 -1.87 19.80
C MET A 180 -3.18 -2.72 19.22
N GLU A 181 -4.08 -2.15 18.43
CA GLU A 181 -5.19 -2.87 17.80
C GLU A 181 -4.66 -3.92 16.79
N SER A 182 -3.71 -3.53 15.95
CA SER A 182 -3.09 -4.43 14.98
C SER A 182 -2.41 -5.63 15.65
N TYR A 183 -1.64 -5.42 16.72
CA TYR A 183 -1.06 -6.52 17.48
C TYR A 183 -2.11 -7.37 18.21
N LYS A 184 -3.15 -6.75 18.80
CA LYS A 184 -4.26 -7.48 19.43
C LYS A 184 -5.02 -8.35 18.40
N LYS A 185 -5.21 -7.87 17.17
CA LYS A 185 -5.78 -8.65 16.07
C LYS A 185 -4.89 -9.83 15.68
N GLY A 186 -3.58 -9.62 15.57
CA GLY A 186 -2.63 -10.70 15.36
C GLY A 186 -2.66 -11.76 16.47
N LEU A 187 -2.76 -11.34 17.74
CA LEU A 187 -2.86 -12.25 18.89
C LEU A 187 -4.21 -12.96 19.00
N TYR A 188 -5.28 -12.35 18.51
CA TYR A 188 -6.58 -13.02 18.41
C TYR A 188 -6.50 -14.21 17.44
N LEU A 189 -5.78 -14.06 16.34
CA LEU A 189 -5.57 -15.11 15.33
C LEU A 189 -4.56 -16.17 15.79
N ASP A 190 -3.47 -15.74 16.43
CA ASP A 190 -2.45 -16.62 17.02
C ASP A 190 -2.02 -16.09 18.40
N PRO A 191 -2.63 -16.61 19.48
CA PRO A 191 -2.30 -16.21 20.85
C PRO A 191 -0.86 -16.53 21.27
N SER A 192 -0.12 -17.32 20.51
CA SER A 192 1.27 -17.69 20.79
C SER A 192 2.28 -16.78 20.09
N ASN A 193 1.84 -15.91 19.16
CA ASN A 193 2.71 -15.14 18.29
C ASN A 193 3.68 -14.22 19.06
N ALA A 194 4.98 -14.53 19.01
CA ALA A 194 6.00 -13.79 19.75
C ALA A 194 6.14 -12.33 19.31
N THR A 195 6.05 -12.06 17.99
CA THR A 195 6.18 -10.70 17.45
C THR A 195 5.03 -9.81 17.93
N CYS A 196 3.78 -10.29 17.87
CA CYS A 196 2.65 -9.52 18.35
C CYS A 196 2.68 -9.32 19.87
N LYS A 197 3.09 -10.33 20.66
CA LYS A 197 3.25 -10.18 22.13
C LYS A 197 4.27 -9.12 22.47
N GLU A 198 5.44 -9.19 21.84
CA GLU A 198 6.52 -8.26 22.10
C GLU A 198 6.18 -6.85 21.61
N GLY A 199 5.58 -6.73 20.42
CA GLY A 199 5.07 -5.48 19.88
C GLY A 199 4.04 -4.83 20.81
N LEU A 200 3.03 -5.58 21.24
CA LEU A 200 2.01 -5.08 22.17
C LEU A 200 2.62 -4.66 23.51
N ARG A 201 3.57 -5.44 24.05
CA ARG A 201 4.29 -5.09 25.29
C ARG A 201 5.05 -3.78 25.14
N LYS A 202 5.80 -3.61 24.03
CA LYS A 202 6.55 -2.38 23.73
C LYS A 202 5.63 -1.18 23.60
N VAL A 203 4.53 -1.30 22.83
CA VAL A 203 3.58 -0.20 22.64
C VAL A 203 2.90 0.18 23.95
N THR A 204 2.47 -0.81 24.73
CA THR A 204 1.89 -0.55 26.06
C THR A 204 2.89 0.17 26.97
N ALA A 205 4.16 -0.25 26.95
CA ALA A 205 5.22 0.44 27.68
C ALA A 205 5.47 1.86 27.15
N MET A 206 5.45 2.10 25.83
CA MET A 206 5.57 3.44 25.25
C MET A 206 4.38 4.34 25.64
N ILE A 207 3.18 3.79 25.75
CA ILE A 207 2.00 4.55 26.19
C ILE A 207 2.12 4.92 27.66
N ASN A 208 2.51 3.96 28.51
CA ASN A 208 2.57 4.14 29.96
C ASN A 208 3.80 4.93 30.42
N TYR A 209 5.00 4.57 29.93
CA TYR A 209 6.28 5.17 30.33
C TYR A 209 6.73 6.30 29.40
N GLY A 210 6.30 6.31 28.14
CA GLY A 210 6.67 7.37 27.20
C GLY A 210 6.16 8.74 27.68
N SER A 211 5.02 8.82 28.35
CA SER A 211 4.51 10.08 28.89
C SER A 211 5.43 10.72 29.95
N ALA A 212 6.24 9.92 30.65
CA ALA A 212 7.12 10.38 31.72
C ALA A 212 8.50 10.85 31.22
N ASN A 213 8.98 10.30 30.10
CA ASN A 213 10.30 10.61 29.52
C ASN A 213 10.24 11.41 28.21
N MET A 214 9.04 11.65 27.66
CA MET A 214 8.85 12.55 26.52
C MET A 214 8.90 14.00 26.95
N THR A 215 9.50 14.83 26.10
CA THR A 215 9.41 16.28 26.21
C THR A 215 7.95 16.74 26.08
N GLU A 216 7.67 17.94 26.57
CA GLU A 216 6.34 18.55 26.42
C GLU A 216 5.93 18.69 24.95
N GLU A 217 6.89 18.95 24.05
CA GLU A 217 6.67 19.05 22.61
C GLU A 217 6.24 17.71 22.01
N GLU A 218 6.93 16.62 22.33
CA GLU A 218 6.57 15.27 21.86
C GLU A 218 5.20 14.83 22.38
N ARG A 219 4.87 15.21 23.63
CA ARG A 219 3.54 14.92 24.19
C ARG A 219 2.44 15.68 23.44
N LYS A 220 2.66 16.95 23.12
CA LYS A 220 1.74 17.77 22.32
C LYS A 220 1.60 17.25 20.90
N GLU A 221 2.71 16.87 20.25
CA GLU A 221 2.69 16.27 18.90
C GLU A 221 1.86 14.99 18.89
N ARG A 222 2.07 14.10 19.88
CA ARG A 222 1.29 12.87 20.02
C ARG A 222 -0.20 13.15 20.21
N ALA A 223 -0.55 14.07 21.11
CA ALA A 223 -1.94 14.45 21.35
C ALA A 223 -2.58 15.07 20.08
N ALA A 224 -1.85 15.92 19.36
CA ALA A 224 -2.31 16.52 18.11
C ALA A 224 -2.55 15.46 17.02
N HIS A 225 -1.64 14.49 16.89
CA HIS A 225 -1.83 13.37 15.97
C HIS A 225 -3.04 12.51 16.37
N GLY A 226 -3.22 12.25 17.67
CA GLY A 226 -4.40 11.56 18.17
C GLY A 226 -5.70 12.30 17.84
N MET A 227 -5.74 13.62 18.02
CA MET A 227 -6.90 14.46 17.71
C MET A 227 -7.19 14.60 16.21
N ALA A 228 -6.19 14.37 15.35
CA ALA A 228 -6.38 14.32 13.89
C ALA A 228 -7.02 13.00 13.41
N ASP A 229 -7.07 11.97 14.26
CA ASP A 229 -7.66 10.68 13.92
C ASP A 229 -9.21 10.73 13.99
N PRO A 230 -9.92 10.43 12.89
CA PRO A 230 -11.39 10.42 12.88
C PRO A 230 -12.03 9.49 13.91
N GLN A 231 -11.39 8.35 14.23
CA GLN A 231 -11.91 7.44 15.26
C GLN A 231 -11.83 8.06 16.66
N ILE A 232 -10.76 8.81 16.94
CA ILE A 232 -10.59 9.51 18.20
C ILE A 232 -11.61 10.65 18.31
N GLN A 233 -11.82 11.40 17.22
CA GLN A 233 -12.85 12.44 17.16
C GLN A 233 -14.25 11.87 17.40
N ALA A 234 -14.58 10.72 16.81
CA ALA A 234 -15.86 10.05 17.04
C ALA A 234 -16.05 9.63 18.51
N ILE A 235 -14.99 9.16 19.17
CA ILE A 235 -15.03 8.84 20.60
C ILE A 235 -15.26 10.10 21.44
N LEU A 236 -14.61 11.22 21.11
CA LEU A 236 -14.81 12.50 21.80
C LEU A 236 -16.20 13.12 21.54
N GLN A 237 -16.91 12.69 20.52
CA GLN A 237 -18.29 13.12 20.25
C GLN A 237 -19.33 12.23 20.97
N ASP A 238 -18.91 11.09 21.53
CA ASP A 238 -19.79 10.18 22.24
C ASP A 238 -20.29 10.81 23.57
N PRO A 239 -21.61 11.00 23.76
CA PRO A 239 -22.16 11.61 24.97
C PRO A 239 -21.80 10.84 26.24
N VAL A 240 -21.73 9.51 26.18
CA VAL A 240 -21.37 8.67 27.33
C VAL A 240 -19.93 8.93 27.71
N ILE A 241 -19.02 8.97 26.74
CA ILE A 241 -17.60 9.24 26.99
C ILE A 241 -17.40 10.65 27.52
N ASN A 242 -18.05 11.66 26.94
CA ASN A 242 -17.98 13.03 27.45
C ASN A 242 -18.48 13.15 28.89
N GLN A 243 -19.53 12.41 29.25
CA GLN A 243 -19.97 12.37 30.64
C GLN A 243 -18.93 11.72 31.55
N VAL A 244 -18.35 10.59 31.15
CA VAL A 244 -17.29 9.91 31.91
C VAL A 244 -16.06 10.81 32.10
N LEU A 245 -15.67 11.57 31.06
CA LEU A 245 -14.58 12.54 31.14
C LEU A 245 -14.86 13.66 32.15
N ARG A 246 -16.11 14.14 32.24
CA ARG A 246 -16.53 15.10 33.28
C ARG A 246 -16.55 14.46 34.67
N ASP A 247 -17.08 13.24 34.76
CA ASP A 247 -17.18 12.50 36.03
C ASP A 247 -15.79 12.23 36.63
N PHE A 248 -14.74 12.06 35.83
CA PHE A 248 -13.37 11.94 36.36
C PHE A 248 -12.93 13.16 37.19
N GLN A 249 -13.48 14.35 36.93
CA GLN A 249 -13.20 15.58 37.67
C GLN A 249 -14.20 15.82 38.81
N GLU A 250 -15.49 15.56 38.55
CA GLU A 250 -16.58 15.95 39.44
C GLU A 250 -17.06 14.83 40.36
N ASN A 251 -17.02 13.57 39.90
CA ASN A 251 -17.52 12.41 40.62
C ASN A 251 -16.72 11.12 40.28
N PRO A 252 -15.54 10.93 40.89
CA PRO A 252 -14.65 9.81 40.57
C PRO A 252 -15.32 8.44 40.75
N ASN A 253 -16.28 8.31 41.66
CA ASN A 253 -17.02 7.06 41.86
C ASN A 253 -17.91 6.72 40.66
N ALA A 254 -18.62 7.72 40.10
CA ALA A 254 -19.44 7.52 38.90
C ALA A 254 -18.57 7.19 37.67
N ALA A 255 -17.43 7.88 37.51
CA ALA A 255 -16.48 7.56 36.44
C ALA A 255 -15.96 6.13 36.55
N ASN A 256 -15.55 5.70 37.75
CA ASN A 256 -15.10 4.33 38.01
C ASN A 256 -16.21 3.30 37.75
N GLN A 257 -17.47 3.62 38.05
CA GLN A 257 -18.60 2.76 37.75
C GLN A 257 -18.83 2.63 36.24
N ALA A 258 -18.77 3.73 35.49
CA ALA A 258 -18.90 3.70 34.03
C ALA A 258 -17.75 2.93 33.35
N MET A 259 -16.55 2.98 33.91
CA MET A 259 -15.39 2.21 33.46
C MET A 259 -15.54 0.69 33.64
N MET A 260 -16.56 0.22 34.36
CA MET A 260 -16.89 -1.22 34.43
C MET A 260 -17.48 -1.73 33.11
N ASP A 261 -18.06 -0.86 32.28
CA ASP A 261 -18.49 -1.22 30.93
C ASP A 261 -17.24 -1.42 30.04
N PRO A 262 -17.04 -2.63 29.47
CA PRO A 262 -15.89 -2.91 28.61
C PRO A 262 -15.77 -1.99 27.39
N SER A 263 -16.90 -1.53 26.84
CA SER A 263 -16.97 -0.64 25.69
C SER A 263 -16.50 0.77 26.05
N VAL A 264 -16.97 1.29 27.18
CA VAL A 264 -16.52 2.58 27.73
C VAL A 264 -15.03 2.52 28.03
N ARG A 265 -14.59 1.49 28.76
CA ARG A 265 -13.18 1.29 29.09
C ARG A 265 -12.30 1.23 27.85
N ALA A 266 -12.69 0.47 26.82
CA ALA A 266 -11.91 0.37 25.59
C ALA A 266 -11.76 1.72 24.86
N LYS A 267 -12.81 2.55 24.86
CA LYS A 267 -12.77 3.90 24.30
C LYS A 267 -11.83 4.82 25.10
N ILE A 268 -11.91 4.80 26.43
CA ILE A 268 -11.01 5.56 27.31
C ILE A 268 -9.56 5.10 27.15
N GLU A 269 -9.29 3.80 27.12
CA GLU A 269 -7.96 3.23 26.83
C GLU A 269 -7.44 3.74 25.48
N LYS A 270 -8.29 3.83 24.46
CA LYS A 270 -7.90 4.36 23.15
C LYS A 270 -7.53 5.84 23.20
N LEU A 271 -8.29 6.67 23.95
CA LEU A 271 -7.94 8.08 24.15
C LEU A 271 -6.58 8.26 24.86
N ILE A 272 -6.28 7.41 25.84
CA ILE A 272 -4.99 7.38 26.53
C ILE A 272 -3.88 6.93 25.59
N ALA A 273 -4.11 5.86 24.83
CA ALA A 273 -3.15 5.34 23.85
C ALA A 273 -2.84 6.37 22.75
N ALA A 274 -3.83 7.15 22.33
CA ALA A 274 -3.67 8.26 21.39
C ALA A 274 -2.98 9.49 22.01
N GLY A 275 -2.79 9.53 23.34
CA GLY A 275 -2.18 10.65 24.06
C GLY A 275 -3.12 11.85 24.24
N VAL A 276 -4.40 11.72 23.91
CA VAL A 276 -5.41 12.79 24.05
C VAL A 276 -5.88 12.91 25.50
N LEU A 277 -5.99 11.78 26.20
CA LEU A 277 -6.30 11.74 27.62
C LEU A 277 -5.05 11.40 28.43
N GLN A 278 -4.72 12.22 29.42
CA GLN A 278 -3.64 11.96 30.37
C GLN A 278 -4.21 11.33 31.63
N THR A 279 -3.58 10.26 32.10
CA THR A 279 -3.82 9.71 33.44
C THR A 279 -2.73 10.25 34.34
N GLY A 280 -3.12 10.98 35.39
CA GLY A 280 -2.21 11.48 36.44
C GLY A 280 -1.69 10.38 37.35
#